data_AF-A0A4T0ASH4-F1
#
_entry.id   AF-A0A4T0ASH4-F1
#
_cell.length_a   1.000
_cell.length_b   1.000
_cell.length_c   1.000
_cell.angle_alpha   90.00
_cell.angle_beta   90.00
_cell.angle_gamma   90.00
#
_symmetry.space_group_name_H-M   'P 1'
#
loop_
_entity.id
_entity.type
_entity.pdbx_description
1 polymer ?
#
loop_
_entity_poly.entity_id
_entity_poly.type
_entity_poly.pdbx_seq_one_letter_code
_entity_poly.pdbx_strand_id
1 'polypeptide(L)'
;MLSKSHDSHSAPQDKDQNDKSHDQSQPAQPQDARPEKQTHHHYHLMDRLPHLHRPTKEELLAAATSFWQRLGIRFKWFSIKSARPFNTDDISAFISWILFGHILWVILGTTTFVSLVILAMNTVFAQESLAGWVGNYLTQSSGVKVVFESAIVPKWNDGVISFKNVFVSRRPGQGSSNVTKGSSASAAAAAAAAASTGKPVGKEQKDEDTNYTQYEVSIDTVNVTLSFTKWFNGKGLLRDVEIKGVRGVVDRTSILPGDPSIDPKSYRHEHTTGDFEIDSFKVSDVLLTVYQPNHFRPFSVSIFSCDLPRFRKQWLFYDLMSANMISGSFDDSLFTIHPRQTHSHTGLSINEEDGDHSAWKKHSRLRIDGLNIDHLNRGVEGPFSWIHEGNVDIVADIMFPADQDGSIAKV
;
A
#
# COMPACT_ATOMS: atom_id res chain seq x y z
N MET A 1 -28.09 40.42 -51.47
CA MET A 1 -26.93 41.27 -51.76
C MET A 1 -25.68 40.46 -51.45
N LEU A 2 -24.84 40.25 -52.48
CA LEU A 2 -23.42 39.83 -52.56
C LEU A 2 -22.83 38.90 -51.46
N SER A 3 -22.40 37.66 -51.78
CA SER A 3 -21.11 37.25 -52.42
C SER A 3 -19.96 37.20 -51.39
N LYS A 4 -19.09 36.19 -51.20
CA LYS A 4 -18.40 35.18 -52.06
C LYS A 4 -17.70 34.17 -51.09
N SER A 5 -17.76 32.84 -51.29
CA SER A 5 -16.73 31.94 -51.91
C SER A 5 -15.41 31.77 -51.09
N HIS A 6 -14.79 30.60 -50.90
CA HIS A 6 -14.41 29.58 -51.90
C HIS A 6 -14.04 28.22 -51.25
N ASP A 7 -14.18 27.17 -52.07
CA ASP A 7 -13.94 25.74 -51.88
C ASP A 7 -12.48 25.30 -51.74
N SER A 8 -12.26 24.06 -51.25
CA SER A 8 -11.17 23.20 -51.72
C SER A 8 -11.57 21.72 -51.67
N HIS A 9 -11.35 21.01 -52.80
CA HIS A 9 -11.70 19.61 -53.06
C HIS A 9 -10.44 18.74 -53.23
N SER A 10 -10.38 17.66 -52.44
CA SER A 10 -9.94 16.26 -52.70
C SER A 10 -9.03 15.84 -53.89
N ALA A 11 -7.86 15.23 -53.53
CA ALA A 11 -7.34 13.86 -53.84
C ALA A 11 -6.93 13.44 -55.29
N PRO A 12 -6.27 12.27 -55.55
CA PRO A 12 -5.41 11.35 -54.74
C PRO A 12 -4.08 10.82 -55.40
N GLN A 13 -3.26 10.11 -54.60
CA GLN A 13 -2.37 8.93 -54.82
C GLN A 13 -1.49 8.76 -56.09
N ASP A 14 -0.18 8.45 -55.90
CA ASP A 14 0.42 7.15 -56.28
C ASP A 14 1.81 6.85 -55.62
N LYS A 15 2.23 5.57 -55.69
CA LYS A 15 3.25 4.82 -54.92
C LYS A 15 4.69 4.74 -55.51
N ASP A 16 5.55 4.02 -54.76
CA ASP A 16 6.78 3.26 -55.11
C ASP A 16 8.13 4.03 -55.02
N GLN A 17 9.04 3.70 -54.08
CA GLN A 17 9.89 2.51 -53.81
C GLN A 17 11.36 2.70 -54.27
N ASN A 18 12.24 2.77 -53.25
CA ASN A 18 13.50 2.03 -53.06
C ASN A 18 14.81 2.32 -53.86
N ASP A 19 15.87 2.57 -53.06
CA ASP A 19 17.18 1.89 -53.00
C ASP A 19 18.47 2.49 -53.65
N LYS A 20 19.54 2.44 -52.83
CA LYS A 20 21.01 2.34 -53.08
C LYS A 20 21.94 3.50 -53.53
N SER A 21 22.78 3.92 -52.56
CA SER A 21 24.27 3.99 -52.49
C SER A 21 25.18 4.08 -53.73
N HIS A 22 26.10 5.06 -53.73
CA HIS A 22 27.57 5.02 -53.99
C HIS A 22 28.12 6.47 -53.96
N ASP A 23 29.05 6.85 -53.07
CA ASP A 23 30.52 6.71 -53.05
C ASP A 23 31.30 7.90 -53.69
N GLN A 24 32.32 8.34 -52.93
CA GLN A 24 33.50 9.17 -53.26
C GLN A 24 33.37 10.58 -53.89
N SER A 25 34.01 11.58 -53.23
CA SER A 25 35.17 12.33 -53.77
C SER A 25 35.48 13.58 -52.92
N GLN A 26 36.68 13.67 -52.31
CA GLN A 26 37.30 14.95 -51.92
C GLN A 26 38.82 14.88 -52.14
N PRO A 27 39.43 15.87 -52.83
CA PRO A 27 40.86 15.89 -53.11
C PRO A 27 41.72 16.67 -52.10
N ALA A 28 42.98 16.23 -52.00
CA ALA A 28 44.20 16.85 -51.44
C ALA A 28 44.49 18.26 -52.06
N GLN A 29 45.33 19.19 -51.58
CA GLN A 29 46.50 19.35 -50.66
C GLN A 29 46.69 20.92 -50.50
N PRO A 30 47.75 21.59 -49.92
CA PRO A 30 49.09 21.16 -49.50
C PRO A 30 49.62 21.73 -48.15
N GLN A 31 50.88 21.35 -47.87
CA GLN A 31 51.76 21.50 -46.71
C GLN A 31 52.31 22.92 -46.49
N ASP A 32 52.69 23.21 -45.23
CA ASP A 32 53.71 24.21 -44.88
C ASP A 32 54.68 23.67 -43.80
N ALA A 33 55.93 24.13 -43.88
CA ALA A 33 57.14 23.45 -43.41
C ALA A 33 57.62 23.81 -41.98
N ARG A 34 58.09 22.77 -41.24
CA ARG A 34 59.29 22.60 -40.36
C ARG A 34 59.95 23.83 -39.67
N PRO A 35 60.48 23.70 -38.42
CA PRO A 35 61.65 22.83 -38.19
C PRO A 35 61.71 22.00 -36.90
N GLU A 36 62.61 21.01 -37.00
CA GLU A 36 63.00 19.99 -36.04
C GLU A 36 63.61 20.55 -34.75
N LYS A 37 63.18 20.01 -33.60
CA LYS A 37 64.04 19.87 -32.41
C LYS A 37 63.96 18.42 -31.93
N GLN A 38 65.01 17.69 -32.26
CA GLN A 38 65.31 16.37 -31.73
C GLN A 38 65.44 16.44 -30.20
N THR A 39 64.58 15.72 -29.50
CA THR A 39 64.80 15.28 -28.10
C THR A 39 64.56 13.79 -28.03
N HIS A 40 65.44 13.04 -28.67
CA HIS A 40 65.63 11.63 -28.33
C HIS A 40 66.38 11.54 -26.99
N HIS A 41 66.10 10.48 -26.24
CA HIS A 41 66.79 9.98 -25.04
C HIS A 41 66.18 10.31 -23.67
N HIS A 42 64.98 9.78 -23.38
CA HIS A 42 64.67 9.32 -22.01
C HIS A 42 63.66 8.18 -21.85
N TYR A 43 63.23 7.49 -22.92
CA TYR A 43 62.22 6.40 -22.80
C TYR A 43 62.76 4.97 -23.04
N HIS A 44 64.04 4.78 -23.37
CA HIS A 44 64.59 3.43 -23.64
C HIS A 44 65.25 2.73 -22.44
N LEU A 45 65.18 3.29 -21.23
CA LEU A 45 65.72 2.64 -20.04
C LEU A 45 64.68 1.74 -19.32
N MET A 46 63.40 1.90 -19.65
CA MET A 46 62.31 1.03 -19.17
C MET A 46 62.21 -0.28 -19.96
N ASP A 47 62.73 -0.33 -21.19
CA ASP A 47 62.71 -1.52 -22.07
C ASP A 47 63.79 -2.58 -21.72
N ARG A 48 64.66 -2.32 -20.72
CA ARG A 48 65.79 -3.19 -20.35
C ARG A 48 65.69 -3.79 -18.95
N LEU A 49 64.52 -3.77 -18.32
CA LEU A 49 64.28 -4.58 -17.13
C LEU A 49 63.87 -5.99 -17.58
N PRO A 50 64.49 -7.06 -17.05
CA PRO A 50 64.02 -8.41 -17.32
C PRO A 50 62.55 -8.46 -16.90
N HIS A 51 61.71 -8.93 -17.81
CA HIS A 51 60.31 -9.32 -17.63
C HIS A 51 60.01 -9.60 -16.15
N LEU A 52 59.54 -8.57 -15.43
CA LEU A 52 59.08 -8.70 -14.06
C LEU A 52 57.95 -9.72 -14.10
N HIS A 53 58.28 -10.96 -13.73
CA HIS A 53 57.36 -12.09 -13.75
C HIS A 53 56.17 -11.71 -12.90
N ARG A 54 55.04 -11.43 -13.56
CA ARG A 54 53.82 -11.04 -12.86
C ARG A 54 53.27 -12.34 -12.26
N PRO A 55 53.29 -12.49 -10.93
CA PRO A 55 52.97 -13.75 -10.30
C PRO A 55 51.56 -14.17 -10.70
N THR A 56 51.45 -15.39 -11.21
CA THR A 56 50.20 -15.95 -11.69
C THR A 56 49.31 -16.32 -10.49
N LYS A 57 48.01 -16.50 -10.73
CA LYS A 57 47.05 -16.91 -9.70
C LYS A 57 47.51 -18.17 -8.95
N GLU A 58 48.06 -19.13 -9.68
CA GLU A 58 48.47 -20.44 -9.17
C GLU A 58 49.72 -20.33 -8.30
N GLU A 59 50.69 -19.50 -8.68
CA GLU A 59 51.90 -19.24 -7.89
C GLU A 59 51.57 -18.51 -6.57
N LEU A 60 50.65 -17.55 -6.59
CA LEU A 60 50.19 -16.88 -5.36
C LEU A 60 49.43 -17.85 -4.44
N LEU A 61 48.62 -18.75 -5.02
CA LEU A 61 47.90 -19.77 -4.25
C LEU A 61 48.83 -20.86 -3.69
N ALA A 62 49.91 -21.20 -4.41
CA ALA A 62 50.93 -22.13 -3.96
C ALA A 62 51.79 -21.55 -2.83
N ALA A 63 52.08 -20.25 -2.86
CA ALA A 63 52.81 -19.54 -1.81
C ALA A 63 51.96 -19.24 -0.56
N ALA A 64 50.62 -19.31 -0.66
CA ALA A 64 49.72 -19.03 0.45
C ALA A 64 49.65 -20.19 1.45
N THR A 65 50.07 -19.94 2.68
CA THR A 65 50.12 -20.92 3.78
C THR A 65 48.80 -21.02 4.54
N SER A 66 47.94 -20.01 4.46
CA SER A 66 46.66 -19.94 5.20
C SER A 66 45.43 -19.90 4.30
N PHE A 67 44.31 -20.44 4.80
CA PHE A 67 43.00 -20.43 4.13
C PHE A 67 42.57 -19.00 3.75
N TRP A 68 42.75 -18.04 4.65
CA TRP A 68 42.37 -16.64 4.43
C TRP A 68 43.20 -15.97 3.33
N GLN A 69 44.48 -16.32 3.21
CA GLN A 69 45.32 -15.83 2.12
C GLN A 69 44.87 -16.40 0.78
N ARG A 70 44.55 -17.70 0.73
CA ARG A 70 43.99 -18.34 -0.48
C ARG A 70 42.64 -17.76 -0.88
N LEU A 71 41.77 -17.47 0.09
CA LEU A 71 40.48 -16.83 -0.13
C LEU A 71 40.65 -15.38 -0.62
N GLY A 72 41.55 -14.61 0.02
CA GLY A 72 41.88 -13.25 -0.39
C GLY A 72 42.45 -13.18 -1.81
N ILE A 73 43.32 -14.12 -2.20
CA ILE A 73 43.87 -14.22 -3.56
C ILE A 73 42.77 -14.56 -4.57
N ARG A 74 41.86 -15.49 -4.23
CA ARG A 74 40.71 -15.84 -5.07
C ARG A 74 39.76 -14.66 -5.24
N PHE A 75 39.45 -13.95 -4.16
CA PHE A 75 38.61 -12.76 -4.17
C PHE A 75 39.25 -11.65 -5.01
N LYS A 76 40.53 -11.36 -4.80
CA LYS A 76 41.27 -10.35 -5.58
C LYS A 76 41.32 -10.67 -7.08
N TRP A 77 41.54 -11.95 -7.42
CA TRP A 77 41.49 -12.40 -8.81
C TRP A 77 40.07 -12.37 -9.40
N PHE A 78 39.03 -12.62 -8.61
CA PHE A 78 37.65 -12.47 -9.04
C PHE A 78 37.29 -10.99 -9.27
N SER A 79 37.74 -10.09 -8.39
CA SER A 79 37.38 -8.68 -8.42
C SER A 79 38.12 -7.85 -9.48
N ILE A 80 39.45 -7.92 -9.58
CA ILE A 80 40.26 -7.06 -10.49
C ILE A 80 41.04 -7.88 -11.53
N LYS A 81 41.07 -9.22 -11.41
CA LYS A 81 41.91 -10.10 -12.24
C LYS A 81 43.39 -9.66 -12.30
N SER A 82 43.90 -9.08 -11.21
CA SER A 82 45.24 -8.50 -11.16
C SER A 82 45.85 -8.61 -9.76
N ALA A 83 47.18 -8.76 -9.72
CA ALA A 83 47.97 -8.71 -8.49
C ALA A 83 48.22 -7.28 -7.96
N ARG A 84 47.85 -6.22 -8.70
CA ARG A 84 48.06 -4.82 -8.30
C ARG A 84 47.31 -4.45 -7.00
N PRO A 85 47.76 -3.47 -6.20
CA PRO A 85 46.99 -2.96 -5.07
C PRO A 85 45.69 -2.27 -5.54
N PHE A 86 44.66 -2.27 -4.69
CA PHE A 86 43.41 -1.57 -4.96
C PHE A 86 43.68 -0.06 -5.08
N ASN A 87 43.21 0.56 -6.16
CA ASN A 87 43.24 2.02 -6.28
C ASN A 87 42.00 2.63 -5.62
N THR A 88 42.04 3.93 -5.34
CA THR A 88 40.90 4.68 -4.81
C THR A 88 39.67 4.56 -5.72
N ASP A 89 39.87 4.49 -7.04
CA ASP A 89 38.81 4.30 -8.03
C ASP A 89 38.16 2.91 -7.96
N ASP A 90 38.96 1.86 -7.68
CA ASP A 90 38.42 0.50 -7.54
C ASP A 90 37.60 0.41 -6.24
N ILE A 91 38.12 0.98 -5.14
CA ILE A 91 37.46 0.99 -3.84
C ILE A 91 36.16 1.81 -3.91
N SER A 92 36.18 2.99 -4.55
CA SER A 92 34.99 3.81 -4.72
C SER A 92 33.95 3.14 -5.63
N ALA A 93 34.37 2.40 -6.67
CA ALA A 93 33.48 1.60 -7.49
C ALA A 93 32.83 0.46 -6.69
N PHE A 94 33.59 -0.26 -5.85
CA PHE A 94 33.01 -1.29 -4.97
C PHE A 94 32.04 -0.70 -3.96
N ILE A 95 32.41 0.40 -3.31
CA ILE A 95 31.53 1.10 -2.35
C ILE A 95 30.26 1.57 -3.05
N SER A 96 30.37 2.14 -4.25
CA SER A 96 29.21 2.62 -5.02
C SER A 96 28.29 1.48 -5.43
N TRP A 97 28.84 0.35 -5.88
CA TRP A 97 28.05 -0.83 -6.24
C TRP A 97 27.35 -1.43 -5.02
N ILE A 98 28.07 -1.55 -3.90
CA ILE A 98 27.51 -2.04 -2.63
C ILE A 98 26.40 -1.10 -2.17
N LEU A 99 26.63 0.21 -2.19
CA LEU A 99 25.65 1.21 -1.77
C LEU A 99 24.41 1.19 -2.68
N PHE A 100 24.60 1.10 -3.99
CA PHE A 100 23.50 0.94 -4.95
C PHE A 100 22.71 -0.35 -4.71
N GLY A 101 23.40 -1.47 -4.48
CA GLY A 101 22.78 -2.74 -4.14
C GLY A 101 21.93 -2.67 -2.86
N HIS A 102 22.41 -1.97 -1.83
CA HIS A 102 21.64 -1.75 -0.60
C HIS A 102 20.43 -0.86 -0.84
N ILE A 103 20.56 0.22 -1.64
CA ILE A 103 19.42 1.07 -2.02
C ILE A 103 18.36 0.23 -2.75
N LEU A 104 18.76 -0.54 -3.76
CA LEU A 104 17.84 -1.39 -4.53
C LEU A 104 17.16 -2.44 -3.64
N TRP A 105 17.91 -3.02 -2.71
CA TRP A 105 17.38 -3.98 -1.74
C TRP A 105 16.38 -3.35 -0.77
N VAL A 106 16.61 -2.13 -0.31
CA VAL A 106 15.64 -1.39 0.53
C VAL A 106 14.35 -1.09 -0.26
N ILE A 107 14.46 -0.73 -1.54
CA ILE A 107 13.30 -0.42 -2.38
C ILE A 107 12.49 -1.69 -2.66
N LEU A 108 13.13 -2.75 -3.16
CA LEU A 108 12.44 -4.00 -3.56
C LEU A 108 12.04 -4.88 -2.37
N GLY A 109 12.89 -4.93 -1.36
CA GLY A 109 12.73 -5.75 -0.16
C GLY A 109 12.31 -4.93 1.05
N THR A 110 11.48 -3.90 0.88
CA THR A 110 11.17 -2.94 1.95
C THR A 110 10.70 -3.61 3.22
N THR A 111 9.78 -4.58 3.11
CA THR A 111 9.27 -5.32 4.27
C THR A 111 10.36 -6.16 4.93
N THR A 112 11.20 -6.84 4.15
CA THR A 112 12.33 -7.63 4.66
C THR A 112 13.37 -6.75 5.35
N PHE A 113 13.67 -5.58 4.77
CA PHE A 113 14.57 -4.59 5.34
C PHE A 113 14.03 -4.07 6.69
N VAL A 114 12.79 -3.60 6.73
CA VAL A 114 12.15 -3.13 7.96
C VAL A 114 12.09 -4.24 9.00
N SER A 115 11.75 -5.46 8.59
CA SER A 115 11.78 -6.64 9.44
C SER A 115 13.16 -6.91 10.05
N LEU A 116 14.25 -6.69 9.30
CA LEU A 116 15.64 -6.89 9.79
C LEU A 116 16.07 -5.79 10.73
N VAL A 117 15.66 -4.54 10.45
CA VAL A 117 15.87 -3.42 11.36
C VAL A 117 15.18 -3.70 12.70
N ILE A 118 13.96 -4.23 12.69
CA ILE A 118 13.21 -4.61 13.91
C ILE A 118 13.93 -5.70 14.69
N LEU A 119 14.51 -6.68 14.01
CA LEU A 119 15.27 -7.76 14.65
C LEU A 119 16.62 -7.27 15.21
N ALA A 120 17.31 -6.42 14.46
CA ALA A 120 18.63 -5.89 14.81
C ALA A 120 18.56 -4.90 15.99
N MET A 121 17.47 -4.14 16.09
CA MET A 121 17.15 -3.41 17.30
C MET A 121 16.77 -4.43 18.38
N ASN A 122 17.50 -4.45 19.50
CA ASN A 122 17.26 -5.37 20.61
C ASN A 122 15.75 -5.42 20.97
N THR A 123 15.18 -6.63 21.03
CA THR A 123 13.73 -6.89 20.89
C THR A 123 12.85 -6.08 21.85
N VAL A 124 13.35 -5.68 23.02
CA VAL A 124 12.59 -4.89 23.99
C VAL A 124 12.46 -3.41 23.57
N PHE A 125 13.50 -2.80 23.01
CA PHE A 125 13.52 -1.37 22.66
C PHE A 125 12.99 -1.11 21.24
N ALA A 126 13.23 -2.05 20.33
CA ALA A 126 12.69 -2.05 18.97
C ALA A 126 11.16 -2.07 18.95
N GLN A 127 10.59 -2.93 19.81
CA GLN A 127 9.16 -3.09 19.91
C GLN A 127 8.47 -1.82 20.41
N GLU A 128 9.07 -1.10 21.35
CA GLU A 128 8.51 0.16 21.87
C GLU A 128 8.60 1.28 20.83
N SER A 129 9.76 1.44 20.18
CA SER A 129 9.97 2.48 19.17
C SER A 129 9.14 2.24 17.90
N LEU A 130 9.03 0.99 17.46
CA LEU A 130 8.28 0.66 16.25
C LEU A 130 6.77 0.62 16.50
N ALA A 131 6.29 0.07 17.62
CA ALA A 131 4.87 0.13 17.95
C ALA A 131 4.42 1.59 18.13
N GLY A 132 5.28 2.44 18.71
CA GLY A 132 5.09 3.89 18.74
C GLY A 132 5.05 4.49 17.33
N TRP A 133 5.98 4.15 16.44
CA TRP A 133 6.01 4.69 15.08
C TRP A 133 4.83 4.24 14.22
N VAL A 134 4.54 2.94 14.16
CA VAL A 134 3.40 2.36 13.44
C VAL A 134 2.09 2.85 14.05
N GLY A 135 2.00 2.84 15.38
CA GLY A 135 0.83 3.32 16.08
C GLY A 135 0.60 4.81 15.86
N ASN A 136 1.63 5.65 15.89
CA ASN A 136 1.51 7.07 15.57
C ASN A 136 1.13 7.30 14.11
N TYR A 137 1.66 6.51 13.17
CA TYR A 137 1.27 6.58 11.76
C TYR A 137 -0.20 6.20 11.55
N LEU A 138 -0.66 5.10 12.14
CA LEU A 138 -2.08 4.70 12.11
C LEU A 138 -2.96 5.73 12.83
N THR A 139 -2.51 6.22 13.98
CA THR A 139 -3.21 7.22 14.79
C THR A 139 -3.35 8.55 14.05
N GLN A 140 -2.29 9.02 13.39
CA GLN A 140 -2.29 10.27 12.63
C GLN A 140 -3.11 10.16 11.33
N SER A 141 -3.10 8.99 10.69
CA SER A 141 -3.86 8.76 9.46
C SER A 141 -5.35 8.50 9.69
N SER A 142 -5.75 7.99 10.86
CA SER A 142 -7.14 7.58 11.13
C SER A 142 -7.81 8.30 12.31
N GLY A 143 -7.06 9.06 13.12
CA GLY A 143 -7.58 9.74 14.32
C GLY A 143 -7.97 8.77 15.45
N VAL A 144 -7.28 7.63 15.54
CA VAL A 144 -7.67 6.50 16.39
C VAL A 144 -6.54 6.13 17.34
N LYS A 145 -6.82 5.92 18.63
CA LYS A 145 -5.80 5.42 19.56
C LYS A 145 -5.61 3.91 19.37
N VAL A 146 -4.42 3.54 18.87
CA VAL A 146 -4.01 2.14 18.71
C VAL A 146 -3.04 1.77 19.85
N VAL A 147 -3.35 0.69 20.57
CA VAL A 147 -2.57 0.11 21.67
C VAL A 147 -2.13 -1.29 21.24
N PHE A 148 -0.84 -1.54 21.23
CA PHE A 148 -0.29 -2.87 20.90
C PHE A 148 0.10 -3.60 22.19
N GLU A 149 -0.44 -4.80 22.43
CA GLU A 149 -0.12 -5.59 23.63
C GLU A 149 1.16 -6.43 23.47
N SER A 150 1.37 -7.13 22.35
CA SER A 150 2.52 -8.06 22.25
C SER A 150 2.95 -8.46 20.84
N ALA A 151 4.28 -8.58 20.70
CA ALA A 151 5.02 -9.26 19.64
C ALA A 151 4.75 -8.82 18.19
N ILE A 152 5.64 -7.98 17.68
CA ILE A 152 5.91 -7.92 16.24
C ILE A 152 6.67 -9.21 15.90
N VAL A 153 6.01 -10.14 15.22
CA VAL A 153 6.61 -11.41 14.77
C VAL A 153 6.88 -11.30 13.27
N PRO A 154 8.15 -11.20 12.86
CA PRO A 154 8.48 -11.22 11.45
C PRO A 154 8.26 -12.62 10.87
N LYS A 155 7.40 -12.74 9.85
CA LYS A 155 7.22 -13.97 9.07
C LYS A 155 8.03 -13.88 7.79
N TRP A 156 9.30 -14.26 7.89
CA TRP A 156 10.29 -14.09 6.81
C TRP A 156 9.98 -14.88 5.54
N ASN A 157 9.45 -16.09 5.68
CA ASN A 157 9.07 -16.91 4.52
C ASN A 157 7.98 -16.23 3.67
N ASP A 158 7.14 -15.42 4.31
CA ASP A 158 6.00 -14.77 3.66
C ASP A 158 6.29 -13.30 3.33
N GLY A 159 7.40 -12.73 3.83
CA GLY A 159 7.74 -11.32 3.66
C GLY A 159 6.77 -10.37 4.36
N VAL A 160 6.19 -10.80 5.50
CA VAL A 160 5.10 -10.11 6.21
C VAL A 160 5.51 -9.75 7.65
N ILE A 161 5.06 -8.59 8.12
CA ILE A 161 5.16 -8.17 9.52
C ILE A 161 3.83 -8.47 10.21
N SER A 162 3.84 -9.35 11.22
CA SER A 162 2.64 -9.68 12.00
C SER A 162 2.65 -8.97 13.35
N PHE A 163 1.56 -8.28 13.67
CA PHE A 163 1.26 -7.77 15.02
C PHE A 163 0.24 -8.68 15.68
N LYS A 164 0.41 -8.98 16.97
CA LYS A 164 -0.56 -9.77 17.75
C LYS A 164 -1.20 -8.94 18.85
N ASN A 165 -2.44 -9.26 19.18
CA ASN A 165 -3.20 -8.64 20.27
C ASN A 165 -3.17 -7.11 20.21
N VAL A 166 -3.74 -6.56 19.14
CA VAL A 166 -3.85 -5.12 18.92
C VAL A 166 -5.19 -4.65 19.49
N PHE A 167 -5.18 -3.66 20.37
CA PHE A 167 -6.38 -3.03 20.89
C PHE A 167 -6.53 -1.64 20.29
N VAL A 168 -7.73 -1.32 19.82
CA VAL A 168 -8.05 -0.07 19.14
C VAL A 168 -9.22 0.56 19.87
N SER A 169 -9.02 1.78 20.36
CA SER A 169 -10.08 2.50 21.10
C SER A 169 -10.21 3.95 20.65
N ARG A 170 -11.45 4.45 20.62
CA ARG A 170 -11.74 5.87 20.46
C ARG A 170 -12.88 6.25 21.39
N ARG A 171 -12.57 7.06 22.41
CA ARG A 171 -13.50 7.55 23.46
C ARG A 171 -13.25 9.04 23.74
N PRO A 172 -14.28 9.81 24.14
CA PRO A 172 -14.14 11.20 24.55
C PRO A 172 -13.31 11.33 25.83
N GLY A 173 -12.55 12.42 25.96
CA GLY A 173 -11.73 12.69 27.15
C GLY A 173 -10.44 11.88 27.28
N GLN A 174 -10.05 11.09 26.27
CA GLN A 174 -8.76 10.37 26.28
C GLN A 174 -7.54 11.24 25.91
N GLY A 175 -7.72 12.54 25.65
CA GLY A 175 -6.66 13.45 25.21
C GLY A 175 -6.11 13.10 23.83
N SER A 176 -5.17 13.91 23.32
CA SER A 176 -4.54 13.70 22.01
C SER A 176 -3.90 12.30 21.93
N SER A 177 -4.59 11.43 21.20
CA SER A 177 -4.19 10.19 20.56
C SER A 177 -2.69 9.84 20.64
N ASN A 178 -2.27 9.24 21.75
CA ASN A 178 -0.93 8.69 21.92
C ASN A 178 -1.00 7.16 22.07
N VAL A 179 -0.09 6.47 21.40
CA VAL A 179 0.14 5.03 21.56
C VAL A 179 0.63 4.77 22.98
N THR A 180 -0.02 3.86 23.70
CA THR A 180 0.41 3.45 25.05
C THR A 180 0.54 1.94 25.04
N LYS A 181 1.65 1.39 25.55
CA LYS A 181 1.78 -0.06 25.73
C LYS A 181 1.02 -0.47 26.99
N GLY A 182 0.18 -1.50 26.87
CA GLY A 182 -0.56 -2.12 27.96
C GLY A 182 -1.14 -3.45 27.50
N SER A 183 -1.53 -4.33 28.42
CA SER A 183 -2.25 -5.56 28.03
C SER A 183 -3.58 -5.15 27.38
N SER A 184 -3.98 -5.78 26.28
CA SER A 184 -5.26 -5.51 25.62
C SER A 184 -6.41 -5.74 26.61
N ALA A 185 -6.25 -6.74 27.48
CA ALA A 185 -7.15 -6.99 28.60
C ALA A 185 -7.20 -5.82 29.60
N SER A 186 -6.06 -5.25 30.00
CA SER A 186 -6.04 -4.07 30.88
C SER A 186 -6.54 -2.81 30.21
N ALA A 187 -6.29 -2.64 28.90
CA ALA A 187 -6.75 -1.49 28.13
C ALA A 187 -8.26 -1.57 27.90
N ALA A 188 -8.78 -2.75 27.55
CA ALA A 188 -10.21 -3.04 27.47
C ALA A 188 -10.88 -2.89 28.84
N ALA A 189 -10.27 -3.38 29.92
CA ALA A 189 -10.80 -3.22 31.27
C ALA A 189 -10.78 -1.76 31.74
N ALA A 190 -9.72 -1.00 31.45
CA ALA A 190 -9.65 0.42 31.73
C ALA A 190 -10.66 1.23 30.90
N ALA A 191 -10.87 0.83 29.65
CA ALA A 191 -11.87 1.45 28.78
C ALA A 191 -13.29 1.11 29.27
N ALA A 192 -13.59 -0.14 29.65
CA ALA A 192 -14.84 -0.53 30.28
C ALA A 192 -15.07 0.12 31.67
N ALA A 193 -14.01 0.31 32.46
CA ALA A 193 -14.06 1.02 33.74
C ALA A 193 -14.33 2.53 33.55
N ALA A 194 -13.73 3.15 32.52
CA ALA A 194 -14.04 4.52 32.13
C ALA A 194 -15.49 4.67 31.62
N ALA A 195 -16.03 3.63 30.95
CA ALA A 195 -17.42 3.59 30.50
C ALA A 195 -18.43 3.63 31.66
N SER A 196 -18.11 2.92 32.75
CA SER A 196 -19.01 2.74 33.90
C SER A 196 -18.94 3.85 34.94
N THR A 197 -17.86 4.63 34.98
CA THR A 197 -17.66 5.64 36.02
C THR A 197 -18.06 7.06 35.63
N GLY A 198 -18.29 7.36 34.35
CA GLY A 198 -18.71 8.69 33.87
C GLY A 198 -17.80 9.84 34.30
N LYS A 199 -16.60 9.55 34.82
CA LYS A 199 -15.70 10.52 35.46
C LYS A 199 -14.59 10.87 34.48
N PRO A 200 -14.51 12.12 33.99
CA PRO A 200 -13.41 12.53 33.16
C PRO A 200 -12.16 12.55 34.05
N VAL A 201 -11.17 11.73 33.72
CA VAL A 201 -9.84 11.81 34.33
C VAL A 201 -9.25 13.14 33.89
N GLY A 202 -9.09 14.05 34.85
CA GLY A 202 -8.87 15.47 34.63
C GLY A 202 -7.77 15.81 33.62
N LYS A 203 -8.20 16.30 32.46
CA LYS A 203 -7.56 17.39 31.72
C LYS A 203 -8.69 18.25 31.16
N GLU A 204 -8.48 19.56 31.19
CA GLU A 204 -9.39 20.63 30.81
C GLU A 204 -10.38 20.22 29.71
N GLN A 205 -11.66 20.20 30.08
CA GLN A 205 -12.79 20.02 29.18
C GLN A 205 -12.88 21.29 28.33
N LYS A 206 -12.04 21.40 27.30
CA LYS A 206 -12.48 22.03 26.05
C LYS A 206 -13.73 21.28 25.63
N ASP A 207 -14.73 21.99 25.13
CA ASP A 207 -15.92 21.41 24.51
C ASP A 207 -15.50 20.46 23.37
N GLU A 208 -15.13 19.22 23.73
CA GLU A 208 -14.76 18.19 22.77
C GLU A 208 -16.05 17.75 22.11
N ASP A 209 -16.13 17.96 20.80
CA ASP A 209 -17.22 17.44 19.98
C ASP A 209 -17.27 15.92 20.09
N THR A 210 -18.24 15.40 20.85
CA THR A 210 -18.46 13.96 21.06
C THR A 210 -19.34 13.32 19.98
N ASN A 211 -19.68 14.06 18.92
CA ASN A 211 -20.52 13.59 17.82
C ASN A 211 -19.72 12.72 16.82
N TYR A 212 -19.19 11.60 17.29
CA TYR A 212 -18.48 10.64 16.45
C TYR A 212 -18.71 9.20 16.93
N THR A 213 -18.54 8.26 16.02
CA THR A 213 -18.57 6.83 16.35
C THR A 213 -17.42 6.47 17.28
N GLN A 214 -17.77 5.96 18.45
CA GLN A 214 -16.84 5.43 19.44
C GLN A 214 -16.68 3.93 19.22
N TYR A 215 -15.52 3.38 19.53
CA TYR A 215 -15.31 1.94 19.42
C TYR A 215 -14.22 1.48 20.37
N GLU A 216 -14.35 0.23 20.79
CA GLU A 216 -13.42 -0.53 21.62
C GLU A 216 -13.28 -1.91 20.99
N VAL A 217 -12.17 -2.14 20.31
CA VAL A 217 -11.98 -3.31 19.47
C VAL A 217 -10.65 -3.95 19.77
N SER A 218 -10.66 -5.22 20.14
CA SER A 218 -9.48 -6.10 20.19
C SER A 218 -9.35 -6.88 18.89
N ILE A 219 -8.11 -6.99 18.41
CA ILE A 219 -7.72 -7.64 17.16
C ILE A 219 -6.63 -8.67 17.48
N ASP A 220 -6.83 -9.93 17.12
CA ASP A 220 -5.90 -11.01 17.46
C ASP A 220 -4.62 -10.94 16.64
N THR A 221 -4.73 -10.75 15.33
CA THR A 221 -3.57 -10.68 14.42
C THR A 221 -3.78 -9.70 13.29
N VAL A 222 -2.78 -8.85 13.05
CA VAL A 222 -2.69 -7.95 11.90
C VAL A 222 -1.41 -8.26 11.14
N ASN A 223 -1.54 -8.75 9.92
CA ASN A 223 -0.45 -9.00 9.01
C ASN A 223 -0.34 -7.82 8.04
N VAL A 224 0.84 -7.23 7.90
CA VAL A 224 1.07 -6.13 6.96
C VAL A 224 2.28 -6.36 6.08
N THR A 225 2.17 -5.87 4.84
CA THR A 225 3.28 -5.76 3.90
C THR A 225 3.51 -4.30 3.56
N LEU A 226 4.77 -3.87 3.52
CA LEU A 226 5.15 -2.49 3.27
C LEU A 226 5.67 -2.31 1.84
N SER A 227 5.53 -1.10 1.29
CA SER A 227 6.09 -0.74 -0.02
C SER A 227 6.71 0.65 0.01
N PHE A 228 8.02 0.72 -0.21
CA PHE A 228 8.74 2.00 -0.35
C PHE A 228 8.21 2.81 -1.54
N THR A 229 7.99 2.15 -2.68
CA THR A 229 7.53 2.80 -3.91
C THR A 229 6.20 3.50 -3.70
N LYS A 230 5.26 2.89 -2.96
CA LYS A 230 3.98 3.55 -2.63
C LYS A 230 4.16 4.72 -1.68
N TRP A 231 4.99 4.56 -0.65
CA TRP A 231 5.29 5.63 0.30
C TRP A 231 5.92 6.84 -0.39
N PHE A 232 6.91 6.62 -1.25
CA PHE A 232 7.57 7.67 -2.01
C PHE A 232 6.63 8.38 -3.00
N ASN A 233 5.64 7.66 -3.53
CA ASN A 233 4.59 8.20 -4.38
C ASN A 233 3.41 8.82 -3.60
N GLY A 234 3.48 8.92 -2.27
CA GLY A 234 2.44 9.54 -1.45
C GLY A 234 1.17 8.69 -1.22
N LYS A 235 1.16 7.42 -1.63
CA LYS A 235 0.02 6.49 -1.52
C LYS A 235 -0.05 5.72 -0.19
N GLY A 236 0.77 6.14 0.77
CA GLY A 236 0.97 5.45 2.04
C GLY A 236 1.94 4.27 1.93
N LEU A 237 2.41 3.79 3.09
CA LEU A 237 3.42 2.72 3.20
C LEU A 237 2.83 1.31 3.09
N LEU A 238 1.55 1.14 3.43
CA LEU A 238 0.88 -0.16 3.49
C LEU A 238 0.52 -0.63 2.07
N ARG A 239 0.96 -1.83 1.70
CA ARG A 239 0.60 -2.48 0.43
C ARG A 239 -0.52 -3.50 0.65
N ASP A 240 -0.26 -4.47 1.51
CA ASP A 240 -1.21 -5.55 1.82
C ASP A 240 -1.49 -5.57 3.32
N VAL A 241 -2.75 -5.77 3.69
CA VAL A 241 -3.18 -5.86 5.09
C VAL A 241 -4.16 -7.03 5.23
N GLU A 242 -3.86 -7.94 6.15
CA GLU A 242 -4.75 -9.04 6.52
C GLU A 242 -5.01 -9.01 8.03
N ILE A 243 -6.28 -8.92 8.40
CA ILE A 243 -6.73 -8.82 9.79
C ILE A 243 -7.50 -10.09 10.16
N LYS A 244 -7.19 -10.68 11.32
CA LYS A 244 -7.86 -11.87 11.84
C LYS A 244 -8.29 -11.66 13.28
N GLY A 245 -9.49 -12.13 13.60
CA GLY A 245 -10.02 -12.19 14.96
C GLY A 245 -10.28 -10.80 15.51
N VAL A 246 -11.37 -10.16 15.06
CA VAL A 246 -11.79 -8.84 15.52
C VAL A 246 -12.97 -9.00 16.47
N ARG A 247 -12.85 -8.46 17.69
CA ARG A 247 -13.89 -8.51 18.73
C ARG A 247 -14.06 -7.13 19.35
N GLY A 248 -15.28 -6.74 19.68
CA GLY A 248 -15.46 -5.49 20.39
C GLY A 248 -16.83 -4.85 20.26
N VAL A 249 -16.87 -3.58 20.63
CA VAL A 249 -18.08 -2.76 20.67
C VAL A 249 -17.90 -1.53 19.80
N VAL A 250 -18.92 -1.22 19.02
CA VAL A 250 -19.05 0.03 18.27
C VAL A 250 -20.22 0.80 18.85
N ASP A 251 -19.96 1.95 19.44
CA ASP A 251 -20.96 2.79 20.08
C ASP A 251 -21.21 4.05 19.24
N ARG A 252 -22.45 4.19 18.77
CA ARG A 252 -22.96 5.32 17.99
C ARG A 252 -24.04 6.09 18.73
N THR A 253 -24.27 5.82 20.02
CA THR A 253 -25.35 6.45 20.80
C THR A 253 -25.17 7.96 20.97
N SER A 254 -23.94 8.46 20.96
CA SER A 254 -23.61 9.88 21.04
C SER A 254 -23.75 10.64 19.72
N ILE A 255 -24.09 9.94 18.63
CA ILE A 255 -24.20 10.56 17.30
C ILE A 255 -25.55 11.25 17.18
N LEU A 256 -25.51 12.55 16.88
CA LEU A 256 -26.69 13.34 16.59
C LEU A 256 -27.10 13.15 15.12
N PRO A 257 -28.41 13.20 14.80
CA PRO A 257 -28.86 13.22 13.41
C PRO A 257 -28.15 14.34 12.64
N GLY A 258 -27.64 13.99 11.45
CA GLY A 258 -27.03 14.98 10.56
C GLY A 258 -28.07 16.00 10.10
N ASP A 259 -27.64 17.25 9.88
CA ASP A 259 -28.49 18.28 9.29
C ASP A 259 -28.84 17.86 7.85
N PRO A 260 -30.14 17.71 7.51
CA PRO A 260 -30.56 17.28 6.18
C PRO A 260 -30.20 18.26 5.06
N SER A 261 -29.81 19.50 5.40
CA SER A 261 -29.36 20.50 4.42
C SER A 261 -27.92 20.31 3.95
N ILE A 262 -27.12 19.48 4.65
CA ILE A 262 -25.72 19.24 4.30
C ILE A 262 -25.63 18.23 3.15
N ASP A 263 -24.91 18.57 2.09
CA ASP A 263 -24.61 17.66 0.99
C ASP A 263 -23.78 16.46 1.51
N PRO A 264 -24.26 15.20 1.39
CA PRO A 264 -23.52 14.02 1.81
C PRO A 264 -22.14 13.90 1.15
N LYS A 265 -21.95 14.47 -0.04
CA LYS A 265 -20.67 14.49 -0.74
C LYS A 265 -19.60 15.27 0.02
N SER A 266 -19.99 16.24 0.86
CA SER A 266 -19.07 17.03 1.69
C SER A 266 -18.36 16.18 2.76
N TYR A 267 -18.95 15.05 3.19
CA TYR A 267 -18.32 14.11 4.12
C TYR A 267 -17.22 13.24 3.48
N ARG A 268 -17.08 13.27 2.15
CA ARG A 268 -16.04 12.51 1.45
C ARG A 268 -14.68 13.10 1.80
N HIS A 269 -13.80 12.27 2.36
CA HIS A 269 -12.44 12.67 2.70
C HIS A 269 -11.67 13.17 1.46
N GLU A 270 -11.00 14.30 1.57
CA GLU A 270 -10.10 14.80 0.52
C GLU A 270 -8.78 14.04 0.59
N HIS A 271 -8.29 13.57 -0.56
CA HIS A 271 -7.06 12.80 -0.60
C HIS A 271 -5.87 13.65 -0.15
N THR A 272 -5.22 13.24 0.93
CA THR A 272 -4.01 13.87 1.45
C THR A 272 -2.81 12.95 1.24
N THR A 273 -1.64 13.52 0.92
CA THR A 273 -0.39 12.75 0.80
C THR A 273 -0.11 11.97 2.08
N GLY A 274 0.09 10.66 1.97
CA GLY A 274 0.29 9.76 3.11
C GLY A 274 -0.97 9.05 3.59
N ASP A 275 -2.15 9.34 3.01
CA ASP A 275 -3.33 8.50 3.18
C ASP A 275 -3.04 7.07 2.70
N PHE A 276 -3.67 6.09 3.36
CA PHE A 276 -3.52 4.71 2.95
C PHE A 276 -4.32 4.42 1.66
N GLU A 277 -3.62 3.84 0.69
CA GLU A 277 -4.19 3.17 -0.48
C GLU A 277 -3.68 1.72 -0.45
N ILE A 278 -4.44 0.83 0.17
CA ILE A 278 -4.08 -0.58 0.32
C ILE A 278 -4.49 -1.32 -0.97
N ASP A 279 -3.61 -2.14 -1.52
CA ASP A 279 -3.84 -2.90 -2.76
C ASP A 279 -4.52 -4.26 -2.49
N SER A 280 -4.29 -4.87 -1.33
CA SER A 280 -5.04 -6.05 -0.91
C SER A 280 -5.42 -5.94 0.56
N PHE A 281 -6.72 -5.85 0.83
CA PHE A 281 -7.23 -5.78 2.19
C PHE A 281 -8.13 -6.97 2.46
N LYS A 282 -7.75 -7.78 3.46
CA LYS A 282 -8.48 -8.98 3.87
C LYS A 282 -8.83 -8.92 5.33
N VAL A 283 -10.05 -9.31 5.67
CA VAL A 283 -10.49 -9.43 7.06
C VAL A 283 -11.25 -10.73 7.21
N SER A 284 -10.92 -11.49 8.25
CA SER A 284 -11.63 -12.71 8.60
C SER A 284 -11.95 -12.73 10.08
N ASP A 285 -13.10 -13.34 10.41
CA ASP A 285 -13.54 -13.54 11.78
C ASP A 285 -13.70 -12.23 12.57
N VAL A 286 -14.69 -11.43 12.17
CA VAL A 286 -15.13 -10.23 12.89
C VAL A 286 -16.42 -10.53 13.64
N LEU A 287 -16.51 -10.07 14.89
CA LEU A 287 -17.72 -10.05 15.69
C LEU A 287 -17.75 -8.77 16.51
N LEU A 288 -18.70 -7.88 16.19
CA LEU A 288 -18.86 -6.58 16.81
C LEU A 288 -20.27 -6.44 17.36
N THR A 289 -20.41 -5.84 18.53
CA THR A 289 -21.71 -5.39 19.05
C THR A 289 -21.89 -3.91 18.73
N VAL A 290 -22.96 -3.56 18.03
CA VAL A 290 -23.26 -2.19 17.62
C VAL A 290 -24.37 -1.62 18.50
N TYR A 291 -24.10 -0.43 19.06
CA TYR A 291 -25.10 0.39 19.73
C TYR A 291 -25.44 1.56 18.82
N GLN A 292 -26.71 1.69 18.44
CA GLN A 292 -27.22 2.76 17.58
C GLN A 292 -27.90 3.86 18.42
N PRO A 293 -28.04 5.08 17.90
CA PRO A 293 -28.79 6.15 18.55
C PRO A 293 -30.29 5.80 18.68
N ASN A 294 -31.06 6.66 19.37
CA ASN A 294 -32.51 6.52 19.56
C ASN A 294 -32.95 5.26 20.33
N HIS A 295 -32.13 4.80 21.28
CA HIS A 295 -32.40 3.61 22.10
C HIS A 295 -32.73 2.36 21.29
N PHE A 296 -32.12 2.23 20.10
CA PHE A 296 -32.18 0.99 19.35
C PHE A 296 -31.53 -0.14 20.14
N ARG A 297 -32.06 -1.36 20.04
CA ARG A 297 -31.49 -2.50 20.77
C ARG A 297 -30.07 -2.79 20.27
N PRO A 298 -29.13 -3.20 21.12
CA PRO A 298 -27.84 -3.66 20.65
C PRO A 298 -28.00 -4.86 19.72
N PHE A 299 -27.17 -4.95 18.69
CA PHE A 299 -27.15 -6.09 17.77
C PHE A 299 -25.73 -6.47 17.39
N SER A 300 -25.54 -7.73 16.99
CA SER A 300 -24.25 -8.24 16.54
C SER A 300 -24.09 -8.11 15.03
N VAL A 301 -22.91 -7.66 14.61
CA VAL A 301 -22.46 -7.67 13.22
C VAL A 301 -21.24 -8.57 13.15
N SER A 302 -21.30 -9.59 12.28
CA SER A 302 -20.19 -10.47 12.02
C SER A 302 -19.75 -10.40 10.56
N ILE A 303 -18.44 -10.53 10.33
CA ILE A 303 -17.87 -10.69 8.99
C ILE A 303 -17.03 -11.96 9.04
N PHE A 304 -17.48 -13.00 8.34
CA PHE A 304 -16.77 -14.27 8.26
C PHE A 304 -15.54 -14.12 7.37
N SER A 305 -15.72 -13.48 6.21
CA SER A 305 -14.67 -13.25 5.23
C SER A 305 -14.94 -11.94 4.47
N CYS A 306 -13.91 -11.12 4.29
CA CYS A 306 -13.93 -9.90 3.48
C CYS A 306 -12.62 -9.81 2.68
N ASP A 307 -12.72 -9.54 1.38
CA ASP A 307 -11.60 -9.44 0.44
C ASP A 307 -11.86 -8.26 -0.50
N LEU A 308 -11.03 -7.23 -0.35
CA LEU A 308 -11.08 -6.02 -1.14
C LEU A 308 -9.85 -5.94 -2.06
N PRO A 309 -10.03 -5.73 -3.37
CA PRO A 309 -8.93 -5.56 -4.32
C PRO A 309 -8.27 -4.18 -4.23
N ARG A 310 -8.84 -3.26 -3.45
CA ARG A 310 -8.31 -1.94 -3.15
C ARG A 310 -9.06 -1.39 -1.95
N PHE A 311 -8.38 -0.68 -1.05
CA PHE A 311 -9.01 -0.02 0.09
C PHE A 311 -8.37 1.34 0.35
N ARG A 312 -9.07 2.40 -0.06
CA ARG A 312 -8.62 3.80 0.06
C ARG A 312 -9.41 4.55 1.10
N LYS A 313 -8.72 5.39 1.88
CA LYS A 313 -9.35 6.27 2.87
C LYS A 313 -10.41 7.21 2.26
N GLN A 314 -10.14 7.80 1.08
CA GLN A 314 -11.07 8.68 0.38
C GLN A 314 -12.35 7.97 -0.11
N TRP A 315 -12.22 6.72 -0.57
CA TRP A 315 -13.29 5.97 -1.25
C TRP A 315 -13.74 4.75 -0.44
N LEU A 316 -13.70 4.85 0.88
CA LEU A 316 -13.85 3.70 1.79
C LEU A 316 -15.13 2.89 1.53
N PHE A 317 -16.28 3.57 1.44
CA PHE A 317 -17.56 2.91 1.18
C PHE A 317 -17.66 2.35 -0.24
N TYR A 318 -17.16 3.10 -1.24
CA TYR A 318 -17.15 2.65 -2.63
C TYR A 318 -16.29 1.38 -2.81
N ASP A 319 -15.12 1.35 -2.18
CA ASP A 319 -14.19 0.23 -2.22
C ASP A 319 -14.79 -0.99 -1.48
N LEU A 320 -15.53 -0.79 -0.38
CA LEU A 320 -16.25 -1.87 0.32
C LEU A 320 -17.38 -2.48 -0.53
N MET A 321 -18.18 -1.65 -1.21
CA MET A 321 -19.27 -2.14 -2.06
C MET A 321 -18.76 -2.83 -3.35
N SER A 322 -17.55 -2.47 -3.79
CA SER A 322 -16.86 -3.08 -4.93
C SER A 322 -15.92 -4.24 -4.55
N ALA A 323 -16.13 -4.85 -3.38
CA ALA A 323 -15.39 -6.02 -2.90
C ALA A 323 -15.35 -7.21 -3.86
N ASN A 324 -14.31 -8.05 -3.76
CA ASN A 324 -14.28 -9.34 -4.45
C ASN A 324 -15.24 -10.33 -3.80
N MET A 325 -15.30 -10.31 -2.47
CA MET A 325 -16.35 -10.95 -1.71
C MET A 325 -16.44 -10.31 -0.33
N ILE A 326 -17.63 -10.33 0.26
CA ILE A 326 -17.88 -10.13 1.68
C ILE A 326 -18.97 -11.12 2.07
N SER A 327 -18.77 -11.85 3.15
CA SER A 327 -19.79 -12.69 3.76
C SER A 327 -19.80 -12.47 5.26
N GLY A 328 -20.99 -12.42 5.83
CA GLY A 328 -21.18 -12.17 7.25
C GLY A 328 -22.62 -12.31 7.68
N SER A 329 -22.90 -11.91 8.92
CA SER A 329 -24.25 -11.71 9.41
C SER A 329 -24.44 -10.32 10.00
N PHE A 330 -25.59 -9.74 9.77
CA PHE A 330 -26.03 -8.48 10.33
C PHE A 330 -27.27 -8.76 11.17
N ASP A 331 -27.13 -8.74 12.50
CA ASP A 331 -28.21 -9.07 13.43
C ASP A 331 -28.83 -10.45 13.15
N ASP A 332 -27.96 -11.47 13.07
CA ASP A 332 -28.28 -12.87 12.72
C ASP A 332 -28.83 -13.10 11.30
N SER A 333 -29.07 -12.04 10.53
CA SER A 333 -29.43 -12.10 9.11
C SER A 333 -28.19 -12.24 8.24
N LEU A 334 -28.12 -13.27 7.39
CA LEU A 334 -26.96 -13.49 6.53
C LEU A 334 -26.89 -12.38 5.46
N PHE A 335 -25.69 -11.85 5.23
CA PHE A 335 -25.45 -10.95 4.10
C PHE A 335 -24.23 -11.36 3.28
N THR A 336 -24.29 -11.04 2.00
CA THR A 336 -23.18 -11.24 1.07
C THR A 336 -23.05 -10.07 0.11
N ILE A 337 -21.82 -9.73 -0.24
CA ILE A 337 -21.48 -8.84 -1.34
C ILE A 337 -20.55 -9.63 -2.26
N HIS A 338 -20.92 -9.80 -3.52
CA HIS A 338 -20.10 -10.54 -4.48
C HIS A 338 -20.29 -9.98 -5.90
N PRO A 339 -19.27 -10.06 -6.77
CA PRO A 339 -19.42 -9.78 -8.19
C PRO A 339 -20.57 -10.60 -8.77
N ARG A 340 -21.47 -9.96 -9.50
CA ARG A 340 -22.59 -10.66 -10.14
C ARG A 340 -22.02 -11.69 -11.12
N GLN A 341 -22.27 -12.96 -10.87
CA GLN A 341 -21.97 -14.01 -11.84
C GLN A 341 -23.03 -13.96 -12.95
N THR A 342 -22.63 -13.54 -14.14
CA THR A 342 -23.47 -13.69 -15.32
C THR A 342 -23.38 -15.15 -15.77
N HIS A 343 -24.39 -15.96 -15.47
CA HIS A 343 -24.50 -17.27 -16.11
C HIS A 343 -24.72 -17.06 -17.61
N SER A 344 -23.68 -17.23 -18.41
CA SER A 344 -23.80 -17.43 -19.86
C SER A 344 -24.40 -18.81 -20.10
N HIS A 345 -25.71 -18.95 -19.87
CA HIS A 345 -26.43 -20.06 -20.46
C HIS A 345 -26.56 -19.72 -21.94
N THR A 346 -25.84 -20.47 -22.77
CA THR A 346 -25.53 -20.27 -24.21
C THR A 346 -24.30 -19.39 -24.46
N GLY A 347 -23.35 -19.93 -25.24
CA GLY A 347 -22.01 -19.42 -25.48
C GLY A 347 -21.94 -18.16 -26.33
N LEU A 348 -22.54 -17.08 -25.85
CA LEU A 348 -22.28 -15.72 -26.30
C LEU A 348 -21.96 -14.90 -25.05
N SER A 349 -20.69 -14.53 -24.93
CA SER A 349 -20.24 -13.46 -24.07
C SER A 349 -21.11 -12.23 -24.32
N ILE A 350 -21.92 -11.82 -23.33
CA ILE A 350 -22.49 -10.46 -23.30
C ILE A 350 -21.37 -9.48 -22.92
N ASN A 351 -20.32 -9.49 -23.73
CA ASN A 351 -19.26 -8.50 -23.84
C ASN A 351 -19.05 -8.13 -25.32
N GLU A 352 -19.81 -8.69 -26.27
CA GLU A 352 -19.55 -8.52 -27.72
C GLU A 352 -20.66 -7.83 -28.52
N GLU A 353 -21.73 -7.32 -27.91
CA GLU A 353 -22.79 -6.58 -28.64
C GLU A 353 -23.11 -5.19 -28.08
N ASP A 354 -22.16 -4.51 -27.45
CA ASP A 354 -22.23 -3.05 -27.33
C ASP A 354 -20.91 -2.46 -27.80
N GLY A 355 -20.93 -1.99 -29.05
CA GLY A 355 -19.89 -1.18 -29.65
C GLY A 355 -19.90 0.22 -29.04
N ASP A 356 -19.51 0.33 -27.79
CA ASP A 356 -18.93 1.53 -27.17
C ASP A 356 -18.34 1.11 -25.84
N HIS A 357 -17.27 1.76 -25.40
CA HIS A 357 -16.61 1.53 -24.11
C HIS A 357 -17.59 1.12 -22.99
N SER A 358 -17.52 -0.12 -22.48
CA SER A 358 -18.45 -0.57 -21.43
C SER A 358 -18.41 0.43 -20.27
N ALA A 359 -19.45 1.22 -20.10
CA ALA A 359 -19.48 2.32 -19.12
C ALA A 359 -19.25 1.84 -17.68
N TRP A 360 -19.33 0.53 -17.46
CA TRP A 360 -19.30 -0.15 -16.19
C TRP A 360 -18.08 -1.06 -16.06
N LYS A 361 -17.29 -0.86 -15.00
CA LYS A 361 -16.13 -1.68 -14.64
C LYS A 361 -16.54 -3.01 -13.99
N LYS A 362 -17.57 -2.97 -13.15
CA LYS A 362 -17.92 -4.09 -12.26
C LYS A 362 -19.38 -4.02 -11.86
N HIS A 363 -20.04 -5.17 -11.77
CA HIS A 363 -21.37 -5.32 -11.22
C HIS A 363 -21.25 -6.11 -9.92
N SER A 364 -21.70 -5.56 -8.80
CA SER A 364 -21.69 -6.21 -7.48
C SER A 364 -23.11 -6.43 -7.00
N ARG A 365 -23.39 -7.59 -6.42
CA ARG A 365 -24.67 -7.93 -5.83
C ARG A 365 -24.52 -7.93 -4.31
N LEU A 366 -25.29 -7.07 -3.65
CA LEU A 366 -25.55 -7.12 -2.22
C LEU A 366 -26.83 -7.95 -2.01
N ARG A 367 -26.75 -8.93 -1.10
CA ARG A 367 -27.90 -9.71 -0.65
C ARG A 367 -27.91 -9.75 0.87
N ILE A 368 -29.08 -9.52 1.47
CA ILE A 368 -29.35 -9.67 2.90
C ILE A 368 -30.61 -10.51 3.02
N ASP A 369 -30.54 -11.62 3.74
CA ASP A 369 -31.66 -12.56 3.92
C ASP A 369 -32.19 -12.49 5.35
N GLY A 370 -33.48 -12.20 5.49
CA GLY A 370 -34.20 -12.24 6.76
C GLY A 370 -33.86 -11.08 7.71
N LEU A 371 -33.63 -9.87 7.19
CA LEU A 371 -33.37 -8.69 8.03
C LEU A 371 -34.61 -8.31 8.83
N ASN A 372 -34.49 -8.22 10.15
CA ASN A 372 -35.60 -7.76 10.98
C ASN A 372 -36.06 -6.37 10.54
N ILE A 373 -37.37 -6.19 10.36
CA ILE A 373 -37.98 -4.93 9.88
C ILE A 373 -37.68 -3.76 10.81
N ASP A 374 -37.36 -4.02 12.08
CA ASP A 374 -37.05 -2.97 13.04
C ASP A 374 -35.83 -2.10 12.66
N HIS A 375 -34.90 -2.65 11.88
CA HIS A 375 -33.78 -1.88 11.29
C HIS A 375 -34.22 -0.84 10.25
N LEU A 376 -35.42 -1.00 9.66
CA LEU A 376 -35.95 -0.12 8.61
C LEU A 376 -37.06 0.80 9.12
N ASN A 377 -37.82 0.37 10.13
CA ASN A 377 -39.01 1.10 10.60
C ASN A 377 -38.70 2.14 11.70
N ARG A 378 -37.61 1.98 12.48
CA ARG A 378 -37.37 2.83 13.65
C ARG A 378 -36.79 4.18 13.25
N GLY A 379 -37.50 5.25 13.62
CA GLY A 379 -37.09 6.63 13.31
C GLY A 379 -37.55 7.11 11.93
N VAL A 380 -38.40 6.34 11.24
CA VAL A 380 -39.02 6.73 9.97
C VAL A 380 -40.48 7.10 10.24
N GLU A 381 -40.95 8.22 9.70
CA GLU A 381 -42.36 8.60 9.73
C GLU A 381 -43.10 8.06 8.50
N GLY A 382 -44.40 7.79 8.61
CA GLY A 382 -45.26 7.36 7.50
C GLY A 382 -45.57 5.86 7.46
N PRO A 383 -46.10 5.33 6.34
CA PRO A 383 -46.66 3.97 6.28
C PRO A 383 -45.69 2.84 6.66
N PHE A 384 -44.39 3.02 6.43
CA PHE A 384 -43.37 2.05 6.83
C PHE A 384 -43.28 1.87 8.35
N SER A 385 -43.62 2.90 9.12
CA SER A 385 -43.65 2.84 10.60
C SER A 385 -44.77 1.98 11.17
N TRP A 386 -45.80 1.65 10.36
CA TRP A 386 -46.93 0.82 10.78
C TRP A 386 -46.59 -0.68 10.79
N ILE A 387 -45.48 -1.07 10.16
CA ILE A 387 -45.03 -2.46 10.14
C ILE A 387 -44.21 -2.70 11.40
N HIS A 388 -44.82 -3.33 12.40
CA HIS A 388 -44.19 -3.53 13.71
C HIS A 388 -43.33 -4.79 13.82
N GLU A 389 -43.62 -5.81 13.01
CA GLU A 389 -42.93 -7.10 13.04
C GLU A 389 -42.83 -7.72 11.63
N GLY A 390 -41.79 -8.51 11.40
CA GLY A 390 -41.52 -9.16 10.13
C GLY A 390 -40.05 -9.15 9.75
N ASN A 391 -39.73 -9.86 8.67
CA ASN A 391 -38.39 -9.92 8.10
C ASN A 391 -38.42 -9.44 6.64
N VAL A 392 -37.31 -8.86 6.19
CA VAL A 392 -37.13 -8.32 4.84
C VAL A 392 -35.90 -8.94 4.20
N ASP A 393 -36.09 -9.44 2.98
CA ASP A 393 -34.99 -9.83 2.12
C ASP A 393 -34.63 -8.66 1.19
N ILE A 394 -33.35 -8.31 1.13
CA ILE A 394 -32.85 -7.21 0.31
C ILE A 394 -31.89 -7.79 -0.73
N VAL A 395 -32.15 -7.49 -2.00
CA VAL A 395 -31.23 -7.78 -3.11
C VAL A 395 -31.02 -6.49 -3.89
N ALA A 396 -29.77 -6.04 -3.98
CA ALA A 396 -29.38 -4.85 -4.70
C ALA A 396 -28.22 -5.15 -5.64
N ASP A 397 -28.40 -4.83 -6.93
CA ASP A 397 -27.33 -4.88 -7.93
C ASP A 397 -26.76 -3.47 -8.11
N ILE A 398 -25.45 -3.33 -7.89
CA ILE A 398 -24.72 -2.08 -7.92
C ILE A 398 -23.74 -2.12 -9.09
N MET A 399 -23.85 -1.14 -9.98
CA MET A 399 -22.99 -1.00 -11.15
C MET A 399 -21.93 0.08 -10.87
N PHE A 400 -20.67 -0.31 -10.98
CA PHE A 400 -19.52 0.57 -10.77
C PHE A 400 -19.02 1.09 -12.11
N PRO A 401 -18.84 2.41 -12.27
CA PRO A 401 -18.38 2.98 -13.54
C PRO A 401 -16.94 2.55 -13.86
N ALA A 402 -16.58 2.60 -15.14
CA ALA A 402 -15.19 2.53 -15.59
C ALA A 402 -14.36 3.62 -14.88
N ASP A 403 -13.17 3.26 -14.40
CA ASP A 403 -12.22 4.27 -13.93
C ASP A 403 -11.84 5.09 -15.17
N GLN A 404 -11.96 6.42 -15.13
CA GLN A 404 -11.30 7.25 -16.13
C GLN A 404 -9.81 7.01 -15.96
N ASP A 405 -9.15 6.45 -16.98
CA ASP A 405 -7.70 6.24 -16.98
C ASP A 405 -6.99 7.60 -16.88
N GLY A 406 -6.87 8.11 -15.66
CA GLY A 406 -6.04 9.26 -15.30
C GLY A 406 -4.57 8.89 -15.24
N SER A 407 -4.11 8.00 -16.13
CA SER A 407 -2.68 7.75 -16.29
C SER A 407 -2.07 8.92 -17.03
N ILE A 408 -1.50 9.85 -16.26
CA ILE A 408 -0.57 10.87 -16.76
C ILE A 408 0.75 10.21 -17.25
N ALA A 409 0.88 8.87 -17.21
CA ALA A 409 1.95 8.13 -17.86
C ALA A 409 1.50 7.61 -19.24
N LYS A 410 1.31 8.55 -20.17
CA LYS A 410 1.39 8.28 -21.62
C LYS A 410 2.07 9.47 -22.28
N VAL A 411 3.37 9.61 -22.02
CA VAL A 411 4.33 10.33 -22.86
C VAL A 411 5.56 9.44 -23.00
#